data_AF-A0A2R5L3K2-F1
#
_entry.id   AF-A0A2R5L3K2-F1
#
_cell.length_a   1.000
_cell.length_b   1.000
_cell.length_c   1.000
_cell.angle_alpha   90.00
_cell.angle_beta   90.00
_cell.angle_gamma   90.00
#
_symmetry.space_group_name_H-M   'P 1'
#
loop_
_entity.id
_entity.type
_entity.pdbx_description
1 polymer ?
#
loop_
_entity_poly.entity_id
_entity_poly.type
_entity_poly.pdbx_seq_one_letter_code
_entity_poly.pdbx_strand_id
1 'polypeptide(L)'
;FPMDTQRCPLKLGSFGYTTSDVIYRWNTHRQIVIAADMKLSQFDLIAAPSGSENTSRDKHEYSTLLASFYLQRRMGNFLIQVYGPCMLLVVLSWVSFWLNREATADRISLGVMTVLTMTFLGLDARVDLPRVSYSTALDLFVWISFVFIFATIIE
;
A
#
# COMPACT_ATOMS: atom_id res chain seq x y z
N PHE A 1 3.24 -2.32 -0.70
CA PHE A 1 1.96 -1.80 -1.22
C PHE A 1 1.38 -2.77 -2.25
N PRO A 2 0.10 -3.15 -2.15
CA PRO A 2 -0.79 -2.91 -1.01
C PRO A 2 -0.63 -3.95 0.11
N MET A 3 0.22 -4.97 -0.08
CA MET A 3 0.59 -5.97 0.93
C MET A 3 1.57 -5.41 1.97
N ASP A 4 1.19 -4.36 2.69
CA ASP A 4 2.04 -3.71 3.70
C ASP A 4 1.36 -3.63 5.07
N THR A 5 2.21 -3.67 6.11
CA THR A 5 1.86 -3.32 7.49
C THR A 5 2.67 -2.10 7.87
N GLN A 6 2.01 -1.11 8.48
CA GLN A 6 2.62 0.15 8.86
C GLN A 6 2.64 0.29 10.39
N ARG A 7 3.74 0.82 10.91
CA ARG A 7 3.87 1.18 12.32
C ARG A 7 3.84 2.69 12.45
N CYS A 8 2.81 3.22 13.10
CA CYS A 8 2.62 4.65 13.34
C CYS A 8 2.85 4.95 14.83
N PRO A 9 4.03 5.43 15.23
CA PRO A 9 4.31 5.78 16.61
C PRO A 9 3.72 7.15 16.98
N LEU A 10 2.94 7.22 18.05
CA LEU A 10 2.55 8.43 18.75
C LEU A 10 3.48 8.63 19.95
N LYS A 11 4.21 9.74 19.95
CA LYS A 11 5.10 10.14 21.05
C LYS A 11 4.47 11.30 21.82
N LEU A 12 4.27 11.12 23.12
CA LEU A 12 3.70 12.11 24.03
C LEU A 12 4.75 12.45 25.09
N GLY A 13 5.07 13.72 25.28
CA GLY A 13 6.06 14.14 26.26
C GLY A 13 5.90 15.61 26.62
N SER A 14 6.62 16.03 27.65
CA SER A 14 6.67 17.44 28.05
C SER A 14 7.53 18.23 27.05
N PHE A 15 7.10 19.45 26.74
CA PHE A 15 7.87 20.35 25.88
C PHE A 15 8.95 21.12 26.65
N GLY A 16 8.68 21.50 27.90
CA GLY A 16 9.53 22.42 28.68
C GLY A 16 10.15 21.82 29.95
N TYR A 17 9.60 20.73 30.47
CA TYR A 17 10.08 20.08 31.69
C TYR A 17 10.89 18.83 31.37
N THR A 18 12.07 18.72 31.96
CA THR A 18 13.00 17.61 31.77
C THR A 18 12.64 16.42 32.69
N THR A 19 13.38 15.32 32.56
CA THR A 19 13.23 14.13 33.42
C THR A 19 13.49 14.38 34.90
N SER A 20 14.19 15.46 35.27
CA SER A 20 14.38 15.85 36.67
C SER A 20 13.10 16.40 37.29
N ASP A 21 12.25 17.04 36.48
CA ASP A 21 11.06 17.73 36.95
C ASP A 21 9.81 16.84 36.81
N VAL A 22 9.69 16.15 35.67
CA VAL A 22 8.50 15.35 35.33
C VAL A 22 8.88 14.02 34.69
N ILE A 23 8.33 12.94 35.23
CA ILE A 23 8.47 11.58 34.69
C ILE A 23 7.09 11.04 34.33
N TYR A 24 6.86 10.75 33.05
CA TYR A 24 5.63 10.12 32.60
C TYR A 24 5.71 8.61 32.72
N ARG A 25 4.61 8.00 33.20
CA ARG A 25 4.43 6.55 33.24
C ARG A 25 3.04 6.19 32.78
N TRP A 26 2.93 5.09 32.04
CA TRP A 26 1.63 4.52 31.70
C TRP A 26 0.94 4.01 32.96
N ASN A 27 -0.38 4.17 33.03
CA ASN A 27 -1.18 3.54 34.06
C ASN A 27 -1.17 2.01 33.84
N THR A 28 -0.81 1.24 34.86
CA THR A 28 -0.68 -0.23 34.82
C THR A 28 -1.96 -0.94 34.39
N HIS A 29 -3.14 -0.39 34.74
CA HIS A 29 -4.43 -1.02 34.46
C HIS A 29 -5.07 -0.53 33.16
N ARG A 30 -4.72 0.68 32.70
CA ARG A 30 -5.36 1.31 31.55
C ARG A 30 -4.36 2.14 30.77
N GLN A 31 -3.59 1.45 29.92
CA GLN A 31 -2.54 2.08 29.11
C GLN A 31 -3.14 2.75 27.87
N ILE A 32 -3.67 1.95 26.94
CA ILE A 32 -4.29 2.41 25.69
C ILE A 32 -5.67 1.77 25.60
N VAL A 33 -6.70 2.59 25.40
CA VAL A 33 -8.07 2.11 25.15
C VAL A 33 -8.47 2.50 23.74
N ILE A 34 -8.72 1.48 22.93
CA ILE A 34 -9.23 1.60 21.58
C ILE A 34 -10.75 1.45 21.67
N ALA A 35 -11.49 2.34 21.01
CA ALA A 35 -12.93 2.22 20.93
C ALA A 35 -13.32 0.94 20.16
N ALA A 36 -14.26 0.14 20.69
CA ALA A 36 -14.63 -1.15 20.09
C ALA A 36 -15.25 -1.00 18.68
N ASP A 37 -15.82 0.17 18.39
CA ASP A 37 -16.41 0.56 17.12
C ASP A 37 -15.42 1.30 16.20
N MET A 38 -14.15 1.45 16.60
CA MET A 38 -13.12 2.05 15.75
C MET A 38 -12.97 1.23 14.46
N LYS A 39 -13.34 1.83 13.34
CA LYS A 39 -13.12 1.28 12.01
C LYS A 39 -12.39 2.30 11.15
N LEU A 40 -11.31 1.85 10.54
CA LEU A 40 -10.59 2.61 9.52
C LEU A 40 -11.05 2.12 8.14
N SER A 41 -11.15 3.01 7.16
CA SER A 41 -11.67 2.69 5.83
C SER A 41 -10.72 1.81 5.01
N GLN A 42 -9.41 2.07 5.10
CA GLN A 42 -8.37 1.42 4.30
C GLN A 42 -7.46 0.48 5.10
N PHE A 43 -7.52 0.55 6.43
CA PHE A 43 -6.61 -0.17 7.31
C PHE A 43 -7.37 -0.93 8.40
N ASP A 44 -6.74 -1.97 8.93
CA ASP A 44 -7.14 -2.67 10.13
C ASP A 44 -6.10 -2.42 11.22
N LEU A 45 -6.56 -2.03 12.41
CA LEU A 45 -5.69 -1.88 13.57
C LEU A 45 -5.43 -3.27 14.17
N ILE A 46 -4.22 -3.79 14.00
CA ILE A 46 -3.81 -5.10 14.51
C ILE A 46 -3.53 -5.02 16.01
N ALA A 47 -2.74 -4.02 16.42
CA ALA A 47 -2.26 -3.88 17.78
C ALA A 47 -1.84 -2.44 18.08
N ALA A 48 -1.87 -2.07 19.36
CA ALA A 48 -1.37 -0.78 19.85
C ALA A 48 -0.56 -0.94 21.15
N PRO A 49 0.67 -1.52 21.12
CA PRO A 49 1.49 -1.59 22.30
C PRO A 49 1.94 -0.21 22.79
N SER A 50 1.92 -0.04 24.11
CA SER A 50 2.48 1.11 24.81
C SER A 50 3.91 0.83 25.26
N GLY A 51 4.75 1.87 25.26
CA GLY A 51 6.09 1.86 25.82
C GLY A 51 6.48 3.23 26.35
N SER A 52 7.60 3.32 27.06
CA SER A 52 8.15 4.60 27.52
C SER A 52 9.61 4.70 27.09
N GLU A 53 10.04 5.87 26.66
CA GLU A 53 11.38 6.17 26.17
C GLU A 53 11.83 7.54 26.70
N ASN A 54 13.12 7.70 27.01
CA ASN A 54 13.68 9.02 27.29
C ASN A 54 14.23 9.59 26.00
N THR A 55 13.69 10.71 25.54
CA THR A 55 14.16 11.40 24.34
C THR A 55 15.15 12.49 24.75
N SER A 56 16.35 12.48 24.18
CA SER A 56 17.34 13.55 24.38
C SER A 56 17.10 14.69 23.40
N ARG A 57 16.97 15.93 23.91
CA ARG A 57 16.87 17.15 23.10
C ARG A 57 17.73 18.24 23.73
N ASP A 58 18.56 18.91 22.93
CA ASP A 58 19.39 20.04 23.37
C ASP A 58 20.18 19.76 24.67
N LYS A 59 20.80 18.57 24.75
CA LYS A 59 21.56 18.04 25.92
C LYS A 59 20.74 17.77 27.20
N HIS A 60 19.42 17.89 27.14
CA HIS A 60 18.52 17.55 28.24
C HIS A 60 17.70 16.31 27.90
N GLU A 61 17.36 15.52 28.90
CA GLU A 61 16.49 14.36 28.74
C GLU A 61 15.03 14.71 29.05
N TYR A 62 14.13 14.22 28.22
CA TYR A 62 12.69 14.39 28.35
C TYR A 62 12.00 13.03 28.42
N SER A 63 11.18 12.82 29.45
CA SER A 63 10.37 11.60 29.57
C SER A 63 9.28 11.59 28.50
N THR A 64 9.22 10.53 27.69
CA THR A 64 8.28 10.39 26.59
C THR A 64 7.51 9.07 26.69
N LEU A 65 6.19 9.12 26.55
CA LEU A 65 5.33 7.96 26.37
C LEU A 65 5.18 7.66 24.88
N LEU A 66 5.27 6.38 24.52
CA LEU A 66 5.14 5.87 23.16
C LEU A 66 3.89 4.99 23.07
N ALA A 67 3.03 5.27 22.10
CA ALA A 67 1.98 4.36 21.67
C ALA A 67 2.24 3.99 20.20
N SER A 68 2.50 2.72 19.89
CA SER A 68 2.78 2.30 18.51
C SER A 68 1.55 1.65 17.90
N PHE A 69 0.93 2.27 16.89
CA PHE A 69 -0.21 1.68 16.19
C PHE A 69 0.27 0.82 15.02
N TYR A 70 -0.09 -0.46 15.01
CA TYR A 70 0.18 -1.40 13.91
C TYR A 70 -1.04 -1.48 13.01
N LEU A 71 -0.91 -0.93 11.80
CA LEU A 71 -1.99 -0.81 10.82
C LEU A 71 -1.71 -1.74 9.64
N GLN A 72 -2.60 -2.68 9.36
CA GLN A 72 -2.55 -3.53 8.17
C GLN A 72 -3.41 -2.93 7.06
N ARG A 73 -2.92 -2.86 5.83
CA ARG A 73 -3.75 -2.38 4.72
C ARG A 73 -4.73 -3.44 4.24
N ARG A 74 -6.00 -3.06 4.02
CA ARG A 74 -7.00 -3.91 3.38
C ARG A 74 -6.76 -3.99 1.88
N MET A 75 -6.68 -5.21 1.35
CA MET A 75 -6.36 -5.45 -0.07
C MET A 75 -7.57 -5.58 -0.99
N GLY A 76 -8.78 -5.78 -0.45
CA GLY A 76 -9.96 -6.15 -1.23
C GLY A 76 -10.26 -5.19 -2.39
N ASN A 77 -10.12 -3.88 -2.16
CA ASN A 77 -10.37 -2.88 -3.20
C ASN A 77 -9.33 -2.96 -4.35
N PHE A 78 -8.05 -3.06 -4.01
CA PHE A 78 -6.97 -3.18 -5.01
C PHE A 78 -7.09 -4.44 -5.85
N LEU A 79 -7.54 -5.55 -5.24
CA LEU A 79 -7.76 -6.80 -5.95
C LEU A 79 -8.82 -6.66 -7.05
N ILE A 80 -9.93 -5.98 -6.75
CA ILE A 80 -11.05 -5.83 -7.69
C ILE A 80 -10.77 -4.74 -8.72
N GLN A 81 -10.17 -3.61 -8.31
CA GLN A 81 -9.99 -2.46 -9.20
C GLN A 81 -8.76 -2.57 -10.11
N VAL A 82 -7.69 -3.23 -9.67
CA VAL A 82 -6.42 -3.28 -10.41
C VAL A 82 -6.05 -4.71 -10.80
N TYR A 83 -5.90 -5.62 -9.84
CA TYR A 83 -5.40 -6.97 -10.13
C TYR A 83 -6.37 -7.77 -11.03
N GLY A 84 -7.68 -7.70 -10.75
CA GLY A 84 -8.70 -8.38 -11.55
C GLY A 84 -8.67 -7.96 -13.02
N PRO A 85 -8.83 -6.65 -13.33
CA PRO A 85 -8.76 -6.17 -14.71
C PRO A 85 -7.43 -6.48 -15.40
N CYS A 86 -6.28 -6.31 -14.72
CA CYS A 86 -4.97 -6.66 -15.28
C CYS A 86 -4.89 -8.15 -15.68
N MET A 87 -5.33 -9.06 -14.81
CA MET A 87 -5.34 -10.50 -15.10
C MET A 87 -6.27 -10.82 -16.28
N LEU A 88 -7.44 -10.21 -16.35
CA LEU A 88 -8.36 -10.37 -17.47
C LEU A 88 -7.75 -9.87 -18.78
N LEU A 89 -7.02 -8.75 -18.78
CA LEU A 89 -6.33 -8.23 -19.96
C LEU A 89 -5.25 -9.18 -20.48
N VAL A 90 -4.48 -9.80 -19.58
CA VAL A 90 -3.47 -10.81 -19.95
C VAL A 90 -4.14 -12.05 -20.57
N VAL A 91 -5.24 -12.53 -20.00
CA VAL A 91 -5.98 -13.67 -20.56
C VAL A 91 -6.62 -13.31 -21.91
N LEU A 92 -7.15 -12.10 -22.05
CA LEU A 92 -7.70 -11.60 -23.30
C LEU A 92 -6.62 -11.49 -24.39
N SER A 93 -5.38 -11.14 -24.03
CA SER A 93 -4.30 -11.07 -25.01
C SER A 93 -3.92 -12.47 -25.55
N TRP A 94 -4.20 -13.55 -24.81
CA TRP A 94 -4.00 -14.93 -25.29
C TRP A 94 -5.05 -15.39 -26.31
N VAL A 95 -6.18 -14.68 -26.43
CA VAL A 95 -7.22 -15.00 -27.43
C VAL A 95 -6.68 -14.83 -28.85
N SER A 96 -5.68 -13.96 -29.05
CA SER A 96 -5.03 -13.75 -30.35
C SER A 96 -4.39 -15.03 -30.91
N PHE A 97 -3.96 -15.97 -30.04
CA PHE A 97 -3.38 -17.26 -30.44
C PHE A 97 -4.40 -18.22 -31.05
N TRP A 98 -5.68 -18.04 -30.73
CA TRP A 98 -6.76 -18.87 -31.25
C TRP A 98 -7.33 -18.32 -32.56
N LEU A 99 -6.96 -17.09 -32.95
CA LEU A 99 -7.37 -16.50 -34.22
C LEU A 99 -6.59 -17.09 -35.39
N ASN A 100 -7.27 -17.28 -36.51
CA ASN A 100 -6.65 -17.72 -37.74
C ASN A 100 -5.55 -16.73 -38.17
N ARG A 101 -4.43 -17.27 -38.66
CA ARG A 101 -3.27 -16.49 -39.11
C ARG A 101 -3.59 -15.48 -40.20
N GLU A 102 -4.61 -15.74 -41.01
CA GLU A 102 -5.06 -14.87 -42.10
C GLU A 102 -5.76 -13.59 -41.58
N ALA A 103 -6.29 -13.60 -40.34
CA ALA A 103 -6.95 -12.46 -39.71
C ALA A 103 -5.93 -11.53 -39.00
N THR A 104 -4.93 -11.05 -39.75
CA THR A 104 -3.83 -10.23 -39.21
C THR A 104 -4.30 -8.91 -38.62
N ALA A 105 -5.29 -8.24 -39.25
CA ALA A 105 -5.83 -6.97 -38.79
C ALA A 105 -6.48 -7.08 -37.40
N ASP A 106 -7.24 -8.15 -37.16
CA ASP A 106 -7.93 -8.36 -35.89
C ASP A 106 -6.94 -8.65 -34.75
N ARG A 107 -5.91 -9.46 -35.01
CA ARG A 107 -4.85 -9.76 -34.03
C ARG A 107 -4.10 -8.50 -33.60
N ILE A 108 -3.70 -7.67 -34.56
CA ILE A 108 -3.00 -6.41 -34.29
C ILE A 108 -3.91 -5.45 -33.52
N SER A 109 -5.18 -5.34 -33.92
CA SER A 109 -6.16 -4.48 -33.26
C SER A 109 -6.38 -4.87 -31.79
N LEU A 110 -6.55 -6.17 -31.52
CA LEU A 110 -6.68 -6.71 -30.16
C LEU A 110 -5.42 -6.44 -29.32
N GLY A 111 -4.23 -6.64 -29.89
CA GLY A 111 -2.96 -6.36 -29.23
C GLY A 111 -2.80 -4.89 -28.86
N VAL A 112 -3.02 -3.97 -29.80
CA VAL A 112 -2.90 -2.54 -29.56
C VAL A 112 -3.92 -2.05 -28.54
N MET A 113 -5.17 -2.53 -28.61
CA MET A 113 -6.21 -2.17 -27.64
C MET A 113 -5.87 -2.66 -26.23
N THR A 114 -5.35 -3.88 -26.08
CA THR A 114 -4.98 -4.41 -24.76
C THR A 114 -3.80 -3.65 -24.15
N VAL A 115 -2.79 -3.27 -24.93
CA VAL A 115 -1.68 -2.42 -24.49
C VAL A 115 -2.16 -1.03 -24.07
N LEU A 116 -3.03 -0.40 -24.86
CA LEU A 116 -3.60 0.91 -24.55
C LEU A 116 -4.41 0.86 -23.25
N THR A 117 -5.26 -0.17 -23.11
CA THR A 117 -6.08 -0.37 -21.90
C THR A 117 -5.21 -0.60 -20.68
N MET A 118 -4.16 -1.41 -20.80
CA MET A 118 -3.20 -1.67 -19.72
C MET A 118 -2.46 -0.39 -19.30
N THR A 119 -2.09 0.45 -20.27
CA THR A 119 -1.44 1.75 -20.02
C THR A 119 -2.39 2.68 -19.27
N PHE A 120 -3.65 2.77 -19.70
CA PHE A 120 -4.67 3.58 -19.03
C PHE A 120 -4.89 3.12 -17.58
N LEU A 121 -5.04 1.81 -17.36
CA LEU A 121 -5.23 1.23 -16.03
C LEU A 121 -4.02 1.49 -15.11
N GLY A 122 -2.80 1.40 -15.64
CA GLY A 122 -1.58 1.71 -14.89
C GLY A 122 -1.47 3.19 -14.49
N LEU A 123 -1.92 4.10 -15.36
CA LEU A 123 -1.98 5.55 -15.05
C LEU A 123 -3.07 5.86 -14.02
N ASP A 124 -4.26 5.25 -14.17
CA ASP A 124 -5.39 5.42 -13.25
C ASP A 124 -5.03 4.93 -11.84
N ALA A 125 -4.44 3.73 -11.74
CA ALA A 125 -3.96 3.19 -10.47
C ALA A 125 -2.96 4.13 -9.77
N ARG A 126 -2.13 4.89 -10.52
CA ARG A 126 -1.18 5.85 -9.94
C ARG A 126 -1.83 7.10 -9.36
N VAL A 127 -3.06 7.45 -9.77
CA VAL A 127 -3.79 8.63 -9.25
C VAL A 127 -4.19 8.41 -7.80
N ASP A 128 -4.60 7.19 -7.46
CA ASP A 128 -5.04 6.81 -6.11
C ASP A 128 -3.88 6.60 -5.12
N LEU A 129 -2.65 6.48 -5.62
CA LEU A 129 -1.47 6.27 -4.79
C LEU A 129 -0.69 7.57 -4.54
N PRO A 130 -0.21 7.82 -3.31
CA PRO A 130 0.73 8.90 -3.08
C PRO A 130 2.00 8.66 -3.91
N ARG A 131 2.54 9.74 -4.48
CA ARG A 131 3.74 9.68 -5.33
C ARG A 131 4.93 9.23 -4.48
N VAL A 132 5.37 8.00 -4.72
CA VAL A 132 6.59 7.42 -4.14
C VAL A 132 7.67 7.35 -5.22
N SER A 133 8.92 7.57 -4.83
CA SER A 133 10.07 7.56 -5.75
C SER A 133 10.60 6.16 -6.05
N TYR A 134 10.12 5.13 -5.35
CA TYR A 134 10.52 3.74 -5.52
C TYR A 134 9.42 2.91 -6.18
N SER A 135 9.83 1.84 -6.87
CA SER A 135 8.89 0.89 -7.48
C SER A 135 8.17 0.10 -6.39
N THR A 136 6.84 0.09 -6.44
CA THR A 136 6.01 -0.71 -5.53
C THR A 136 5.76 -2.12 -6.07
N ALA A 137 5.30 -3.05 -5.23
CA ALA A 137 4.93 -4.39 -5.68
C ALA A 137 3.78 -4.38 -6.72
N LEU A 138 2.87 -3.41 -6.62
CA LEU A 138 1.83 -3.18 -7.63
C LEU A 138 2.46 -2.74 -8.96
N ASP A 139 3.43 -1.82 -8.93
CA ASP A 139 4.12 -1.37 -10.15
C ASP A 139 4.82 -2.53 -10.87
N LEU A 140 5.47 -3.41 -10.12
CA LEU A 140 6.09 -4.62 -10.67
C LEU A 140 5.05 -5.57 -11.31
N PHE A 141 3.90 -5.76 -10.66
CA PHE A 141 2.85 -6.61 -11.20
C PHE A 141 2.26 -6.07 -12.51
N VAL A 142 1.97 -4.76 -12.56
CA VAL A 142 1.51 -4.06 -13.76
C VAL A 142 2.56 -4.16 -14.87
N TRP A 143 3.84 -3.96 -14.53
CA TRP A 143 4.92 -4.05 -15.50
C TRP A 143 5.09 -5.47 -16.09
N ILE A 144 5.04 -6.51 -15.26
CA ILE A 144 5.09 -7.90 -15.71
C ILE A 144 3.90 -8.22 -16.64
N SER A 145 2.69 -7.79 -16.26
CA SER A 145 1.49 -7.99 -17.07
C SER A 145 1.60 -7.29 -18.44
N PHE A 146 2.18 -6.08 -18.45
CA PHE A 146 2.46 -5.34 -19.68
C PHE A 146 3.44 -6.09 -20.59
N VAL A 147 4.52 -6.67 -20.03
CA VAL A 147 5.49 -7.48 -20.79
C VAL A 147 4.82 -8.72 -21.39
N PHE A 148 3.93 -9.39 -20.66
CA PHE A 148 3.19 -10.53 -21.21
C PHE A 148 2.30 -10.14 -22.38
N ILE A 149 1.52 -9.05 -22.26
CA ILE A 149 0.68 -8.56 -23.37
C ILE A 149 1.56 -8.18 -24.57
N PHE A 150 2.68 -7.49 -24.33
CA PHE A 150 3.60 -7.14 -25.41
C PHE A 150 4.21 -8.38 -26.09
N ALA A 151 4.55 -9.42 -25.34
CA ALA A 151 5.04 -10.67 -25.89
C ALA A 151 4.00 -11.36 -26.80
N THR A 152 2.70 -11.26 -26.49
CA THR A 152 1.63 -11.81 -27.36
C THR A 152 1.45 -11.05 -28.67
N ILE A 153 2.00 -9.84 -28.79
CA ILE A 153 1.99 -9.05 -30.04
C ILE A 153 3.22 -9.37 -30.89
N ILE A 154 4.34 -9.73 -30.25
CA ILE A 154 5.56 -10.13 -30.95
C ILE A 154 5.39 -11.48 -31.66
N GLU A 155 4.58 -12.37 -31.08
CA GLU A 155 4.19 -13.65 -31.69
C GLU A 155 3.29 -13.47 -32.92
#